data_AF-A1SE12-F1
#
_entry.id   AF-A1SE12-F1
#
_cell.length_a   1.000
_cell.length_b   1.000
_cell.length_c   1.000
_cell.angle_alpha   90.00
_cell.angle_beta   90.00
_cell.angle_gamma   90.00
#
_symmetry.space_group_name_H-M   'P 1'
#
loop_
_entity.id
_entity.type
_entity.pdbx_description
1 polymer ?
#
loop_
_entity_poly.entity_id
_entity_poly.type
_entity_poly.pdbx_seq_one_letter_code
_entity_poly.pdbx_strand_id
1 'polypeptide(L)' 'MLKFLLVVILIAVAVYLTVRVIQRRGIASPPRRPQAPPRVVGPDDDPDFLRDLDRRRKHPEEPE' A
#
# COMPACT_ATOMS: atom_id res chain seq x y z
N MET A 1 36.72 11.16 -18.65
CA MET A 1 36.02 10.90 -17.38
C MET A 1 34.67 11.62 -17.31
N LEU A 2 34.61 12.96 -17.39
CA LEU A 2 33.34 13.71 -17.28
C LEU A 2 32.25 13.31 -18.31
N LYS A 3 32.64 13.03 -19.55
CA LYS A 3 31.72 12.55 -20.61
C LYS A 3 31.07 11.21 -20.26
N PHE A 4 31.84 10.29 -19.69
CA PHE A 4 31.31 9.01 -19.23
C PHE A 4 30.34 9.19 -18.07
N LEU A 5 30.67 10.06 -17.12
CA LEU A 5 29.78 10.40 -16.00
C LEU A 5 28.45 11.00 -16.51
N LEU A 6 28.51 11.91 -17.48
CA LEU A 6 27.32 12.48 -18.11
C LEU A 6 26.45 11.41 -18.78
N VAL A 7 27.05 10.49 -19.53
CA VAL A 7 26.31 9.39 -20.16
C VAL A 7 25.63 8.50 -19.12
N VAL A 8 26.33 8.15 -18.04
CA VAL A 8 25.77 7.34 -16.94
C VAL A 8 24.59 8.04 -16.27
N ILE A 9 24.72 9.35 -15.97
CA ILE A 9 23.64 10.14 -15.39
C ILE A 9 22.44 10.19 -16.34
N LEU A 10 22.68 10.38 -17.64
CA LEU A 10 21.62 10.47 -18.65
C LEU A 10 20.84 9.14 -18.75
N ILE A 11 21.55 8.01 -18.74
CA ILE A 11 20.94 6.67 -18.70
C ILE A 11 20.14 6.48 -17.41
N ALA A 12 20.70 6.86 -16.25
CA ALA A 12 20.01 6.72 -14.96
C ALA A 12 18.70 7.53 -14.92
N VAL A 13 18.71 8.77 -15.45
CA VAL A 13 17.52 9.61 -15.56
C VAL A 13 16.50 8.98 -16.50
N ALA A 14 16.92 8.48 -17.67
CA ALA A 14 16.02 7.85 -18.63
C ALA A 14 15.32 6.61 -18.03
N VAL A 15 16.08 5.75 -17.34
CA VAL A 15 15.55 4.56 -16.64
C VAL A 15 14.57 4.98 -15.54
N TYR A 16 14.95 5.96 -14.70
CA TYR A 16 14.10 6.45 -13.62
C TYR A 16 12.76 6.98 -14.12
N LEU A 17 12.78 7.82 -15.16
CA LEU A 17 11.56 8.39 -15.74
C LEU A 17 10.67 7.29 -16.35
N THR A 18 11.26 6.33 -17.04
CA THR A 18 10.54 5.19 -17.63
C THR A 18 9.82 4.39 -16.54
N VAL A 19 10.53 3.99 -15.49
CA VAL A 19 9.95 3.26 -14.34
C VAL A 19 8.87 4.08 -13.67
N ARG A 20 9.09 5.39 -13.46
CA ARG A 20 8.11 6.26 -12.81
C ARG A 20 6.82 6.41 -13.62
N VAL A 21 6.90 6.48 -14.94
CA VAL A 21 5.71 6.52 -15.82
C VAL A 21 4.95 5.20 -15.76
N ILE A 22 5.64 4.07 -15.80
CA ILE A 22 5.02 2.74 -15.72
C ILE A 22 4.30 2.55 -14.38
N GLN A 23 4.94 2.94 -13.27
CA GLN A 23 4.33 2.89 -11.94
C GLN A 23 3.11 3.81 -11.81
N ARG A 24 3.19 5.05 -12.32
CA ARG A 24 2.05 6.01 -12.27
C ARG A 24 0.85 5.57 -13.08
N ARG A 25 1.07 4.91 -14.22
CA ARG A 25 -0.01 4.40 -15.09
C ARG A 25 -0.65 3.12 -14.56
N GLY A 26 -0.16 2.56 -13.45
CA GLY A 26 -0.68 1.30 -12.88
C GLY A 26 -0.39 0.08 -13.76
N ILE A 27 0.47 0.21 -14.78
CA ILE A 27 0.82 -0.89 -15.70
C ILE A 27 1.72 -1.92 -15.00
N ALA A 28 2.57 -1.45 -14.08
CA ALA A 28 3.24 -2.31 -13.12
C ALA A 28 2.67 -2.03 -11.73
N SER A 29 1.78 -2.90 -11.26
CA SER A 29 1.45 -2.93 -9.83
C SER A 29 2.75 -3.07 -9.04
N PRO A 30 3.02 -2.23 -8.02
CA PRO A 30 4.14 -2.47 -7.13
C PRO A 30 4.03 -3.90 -6.59
N PRO A 31 5.17 -4.59 -6.35
CA PRO A 31 5.12 -5.92 -5.75
C PRO A 31 4.24 -5.82 -4.51
N ARG A 32 3.15 -6.59 -4.53
CA ARG A 32 2.14 -6.63 -3.46
C ARG A 32 2.94 -6.84 -2.18
N ARG A 33 2.91 -5.88 -1.24
CA ARG A 33 3.55 -6.07 0.07
C ARG A 33 3.14 -7.46 0.56
N PRO A 34 4.08 -8.28 1.06
CA PRO A 34 3.74 -9.61 1.55
C PRO A 34 2.56 -9.44 2.49
N GLN A 35 1.44 -10.04 2.10
CA GLN A 35 0.22 -9.99 2.87
C GLN A 35 0.61 -10.58 4.22
N ALA A 36 0.41 -9.80 5.30
CA ALA A 36 0.74 -10.27 6.63
C ALA A 36 0.11 -11.67 6.79
N PRO A 37 0.87 -12.65 7.33
CA PRO A 37 0.34 -14.00 7.50
C PRO A 37 -1.03 -13.89 8.19
N PRO A 38 -2.01 -14.74 7.82
CA PRO A 38 -3.31 -14.74 8.47
C PRO A 38 -3.07 -14.74 9.98
N ARG A 39 -3.40 -13.62 10.63
CA ARG A 39 -3.30 -13.58 12.09
C ARG A 39 -4.26 -14.64 12.58
N VAL A 40 -3.79 -15.56 13.42
CA VAL A 40 -4.68 -16.43 14.19
C VAL A 40 -5.37 -15.49 15.16
N VAL A 41 -6.55 -15.06 14.77
CA VAL A 41 -7.40 -14.18 15.56
C VAL A 41 -8.20 -15.10 16.47
N GLY A 42 -8.02 -14.95 17.78
CA GLY A 42 -8.87 -15.64 18.75
C GLY A 42 -10.31 -15.15 18.62
N PRO A 43 -11.30 -15.94 19.08
CA PRO A 43 -12.70 -15.51 19.10
C PRO A 43 -12.95 -14.15 19.78
N ASP A 44 -12.05 -13.72 20.69
CA ASP A 44 -12.13 -12.46 21.42
C ASP A 44 -11.48 -11.26 20.69
N ASP A 45 -10.68 -11.51 19.64
CA ASP A 45 -9.92 -10.49 18.88
C ASP A 45 -10.48 -10.27 17.47
N ASP A 46 -11.71 -10.73 17.21
CA ASP A 46 -12.31 -10.67 15.90
C ASP A 46 -12.58 -9.20 15.48
N PRO A 47 -12.07 -8.79 14.31
CA PRO A 47 -12.16 -7.40 13.89
C PRO A 47 -13.61 -6.97 13.64
N ASP A 48 -14.52 -7.91 13.40
CA ASP A 48 -15.93 -7.64 13.15
C ASP A 48 -16.68 -7.29 14.45
N PHE A 49 -16.47 -8.02 15.55
CA PHE A 49 -17.04 -7.68 16.87
C PHE A 49 -16.55 -6.32 17.37
N LEU A 50 -15.24 -6.06 17.29
CA LEU A 50 -14.67 -4.77 17.67
C LEU A 50 -15.28 -3.62 16.85
N ARG A 51 -15.52 -3.85 15.56
CA ARG A 51 -16.15 -2.87 14.68
C ARG A 51 -17.61 -2.62 15.02
N ASP A 52 -18.35 -3.65 15.43
CA ASP A 52 -19.74 -3.52 15.86
C ASP A 52 -19.87 -2.83 17.22
N LEU A 53 -18.95 -3.06 18.16
CA LEU A 53 -18.86 -2.28 19.40
C LEU A 53 -18.58 -0.80 19.12
N ASP A 54 -17.66 -0.51 18.21
CA ASP A 54 -17.36 0.86 17.79
C ASP A 54 -18.57 1.54 17.11
N ARG A 55 -19.35 0.80 16.31
CA ARG A 55 -20.60 1.29 15.72
C ARG A 55 -21.64 1.63 16.78
N ARG A 56 -21.87 0.71 17.73
CA ARG A 56 -22.82 0.91 18.85
C ARG A 56 -22.41 2.07 19.75
N ARG A 57 -21.12 2.28 19.98
CA ARG A 57 -20.60 3.44 20.73
C ARG A 57 -20.77 4.77 19.99
N LYS A 58 -20.66 4.76 18.66
CA LYS A 58 -20.79 5.98 17.83
C LYS A 58 -22.24 6.39 17.59
N HIS A 59 -23.17 5.43 17.57
CA HIS A 59 -24.60 5.68 17.39
C HIS A 59 -25.40 5.07 18.57
N PRO A 60 -25.40 5.72 19.75
CA PRO A 60 -26.16 5.24 20.91
C PRO A 60 -27.67 5.46 20.77
N GLU A 61 -28.13 6.20 19.77
CA GLU A 61 -29.54 6.53 19.53
C GLU A 61 -30.05 5.95 18.20
N GLU A 62 -30.33 4.65 18.19
CA GLU A 62 -31.33 4.08 17.28
C GLU A 62 -32.00 2.91 18.02
N PRO A 63 -33.08 3.16 18.77
CA PRO A 63 -33.96 2.10 19.25
C PRO A 63 -34.80 1.58 18.08
N GLU A 64 -34.93 0.26 17.95
CA GLU A 64 -36.10 -0.37 17.31
C GLU A 64 -37.20 -0.59 18.35
#